data_AF-A0A1C6GV59-F1
#
_entry.id   AF-A0A1C6GV59-F1
#
_cell.length_a   1.000
_cell.length_b   1.000
_cell.length_c   1.000
_cell.angle_alpha   90.00
_cell.angle_beta   90.00
_cell.angle_gamma   90.00
#
_symmetry.space_group_name_H-M   'P 1'
#
loop_
_entity.id
_entity.type
_entity.pdbx_description
1 polymer ?
#
loop_
_entity_poly.entity_id
_entity_poly.type
_entity_poly.pdbx_seq_one_letter_code
_entity_poly.pdbx_strand_id
1 'polypeptide(L)'
;MGKKFSGVSQTMSRFRGWIQAGATLLTNLHLPNFLKGGLYQGAGKTVCVPGLNCYSCPAASGACPIGAFQAVVGSSKFSFSYYITGFLILLGVLLGRFICGFLCPFGWFQELLHKIPTKKLSTKKLKPLTYLKYAVLLVMVVLLPAFLVNDVGMGDPFFCKYLCPQGVLEGAIPLSLANAGIRAALGKLFTWKFSILLSVIVLSVVFYRPFCKWLCPLGAFYALFNRVSLFQMKVDKNKCISCGKCARACKMDVDVTKTPNHTECIRCGMCVRACPTNAVCFRYGFGSGEETPKKTTMEESK
;
A
#
# COMPACT_ATOMS: atom_id res chain seq x y z
N MET A 1 1.46 16.76 -26.95
CA MET A 1 1.50 15.60 -26.03
C MET A 1 0.41 15.55 -24.94
N GLY A 2 -0.28 16.65 -24.57
CA GLY A 2 -1.13 16.70 -23.37
C GLY A 2 -2.46 15.90 -23.36
N LYS A 3 -3.17 15.75 -24.48
CA LYS A 3 -4.47 15.04 -24.51
C LYS A 3 -4.35 13.52 -24.29
N LYS A 4 -3.29 12.89 -24.82
CA LYS A 4 -3.06 11.42 -24.73
C LYS A 4 -2.79 10.95 -23.29
N PHE A 5 -1.95 11.67 -22.55
CA PHE A 5 -1.65 11.35 -21.14
C PHE A 5 -2.85 11.55 -20.21
N SER A 6 -3.69 12.56 -20.48
CA SER A 6 -4.93 12.77 -19.75
C SER A 6 -5.91 11.61 -19.93
N GLY A 7 -6.08 11.12 -21.17
CA GLY A 7 -6.96 9.98 -21.47
C GLY A 7 -6.53 8.71 -20.74
N VAL A 8 -5.24 8.35 -20.81
CA VAL A 8 -4.69 7.18 -20.08
C VAL A 8 -4.88 7.31 -18.57
N SER A 9 -4.65 8.50 -18.01
CA SER A 9 -4.84 8.77 -16.58
C SER A 9 -6.31 8.60 -16.15
N GLN A 10 -7.24 9.07 -16.99
CA GLN A 10 -8.68 8.91 -16.79
C GLN A 10 -9.08 7.43 -16.78
N THR A 11 -8.63 6.68 -17.78
CA THR A 11 -8.92 5.25 -17.92
C THR A 11 -8.38 4.47 -16.72
N MET A 12 -7.11 4.66 -16.38
CA MET A 12 -6.49 3.92 -15.27
C MET A 12 -7.19 4.23 -13.92
N SER A 13 -7.57 5.48 -13.67
CA SER A 13 -8.30 5.86 -12.45
C SER A 13 -9.75 5.37 -12.44
N ARG A 14 -10.40 5.21 -13.61
CA ARG A 14 -11.74 4.63 -13.74
C ARG A 14 -11.74 3.13 -13.44
N PHE A 15 -10.78 2.39 -14.02
CA PHE A 15 -10.68 0.93 -13.86
C PHE A 15 -9.90 0.47 -12.62
N ARG A 16 -9.48 1.39 -11.76
CA ARG A 16 -8.76 1.13 -10.50
C ARG A 16 -9.31 -0.05 -9.70
N GLY A 17 -10.63 -0.11 -9.50
CA GLY A 17 -11.24 -1.18 -8.70
C GLY A 17 -11.04 -2.58 -9.30
N TRP A 18 -11.09 -2.69 -10.62
CA TRP A 18 -10.82 -3.93 -11.34
C TRP A 18 -9.34 -4.29 -11.31
N ILE A 19 -8.44 -3.31 -11.43
CA ILE A 19 -7.00 -3.52 -11.29
C ILE A 19 -6.67 -4.07 -9.89
N GLN A 20 -7.29 -3.52 -8.85
CA GLN A 20 -7.12 -3.99 -7.47
C GLN A 20 -7.65 -5.42 -7.27
N ALA A 21 -8.82 -5.74 -7.82
CA ALA A 21 -9.37 -7.09 -7.77
C ALA A 21 -8.46 -8.09 -8.49
N GLY A 22 -8.02 -7.75 -9.70
CA GLY A 22 -7.09 -8.57 -10.48
C GLY A 22 -5.75 -8.78 -9.76
N ALA A 23 -5.15 -7.72 -9.21
CA ALA A 23 -3.91 -7.82 -8.43
C ALA A 23 -4.08 -8.69 -7.17
N THR A 24 -5.24 -8.59 -6.50
CA THR A 24 -5.56 -9.41 -5.33
C THR A 24 -5.66 -10.88 -5.68
N LEU A 25 -6.34 -11.21 -6.79
CA LEU A 25 -6.45 -12.57 -7.29
C LEU A 25 -5.10 -13.12 -7.75
N LEU A 26 -4.32 -12.35 -8.50
CA LEU A 26 -2.99 -12.75 -8.99
C LEU A 26 -2.01 -13.04 -7.85
N THR A 27 -2.07 -12.26 -6.77
CA THR A 27 -1.22 -12.48 -5.59
C THR A 27 -1.71 -13.62 -4.69
N ASN A 28 -2.94 -14.10 -4.91
CA ASN A 28 -3.60 -15.16 -4.15
C ASN A 28 -4.27 -16.19 -5.08
N LEU A 29 -3.53 -16.74 -6.06
CA LEU A 29 -4.11 -17.58 -7.11
C LEU A 29 -4.58 -18.96 -6.61
N HIS A 30 -3.97 -19.47 -5.54
CA HIS A 30 -4.21 -20.84 -5.06
C HIS A 30 -5.45 -20.97 -4.16
N LEU A 31 -6.57 -20.39 -4.60
CA LEU A 31 -7.85 -20.39 -3.87
C LEU A 31 -8.34 -21.75 -3.37
N PRO A 32 -8.15 -22.89 -4.09
CA PRO A 32 -8.58 -24.20 -3.61
C PRO A 32 -7.97 -24.61 -2.27
N ASN A 33 -6.82 -24.03 -1.90
CA ASN A 33 -6.15 -24.33 -0.64
C ASN A 33 -6.91 -23.79 0.59
N PHE A 34 -7.79 -22.80 0.42
CA PHE A 34 -8.66 -22.36 1.51
C PHE A 34 -9.58 -23.48 2.01
N LEU A 35 -10.06 -24.34 1.11
CA LEU A 35 -10.92 -25.47 1.44
C LEU A 35 -10.13 -26.67 1.95
N LYS A 36 -8.93 -26.90 1.39
CA LYS A 36 -8.07 -28.03 1.77
C LYS A 36 -7.34 -27.84 3.11
N GLY A 37 -7.35 -26.63 3.67
CA GLY A 37 -6.62 -26.30 4.90
C GLY A 37 -5.08 -26.37 4.76
N GLY A 38 -4.57 -26.46 3.54
CA GLY A 38 -3.14 -26.56 3.24
C GLY A 38 -2.52 -25.23 2.81
N LEU A 39 -1.19 -25.17 2.81
CA LEU A 39 -0.44 -24.02 2.29
C LEU A 39 0.15 -24.38 0.94
N TYR A 40 0.06 -23.47 -0.03
CA TYR A 40 0.93 -23.55 -1.20
C TYR A 40 2.39 -23.43 -0.74
N GLN A 41 3.27 -24.34 -1.18
CA GLN A 41 4.71 -24.35 -0.84
C GLN A 41 5.60 -24.35 -2.10
N GLY A 42 5.04 -24.06 -3.27
CA GLY A 42 5.83 -24.02 -4.50
C GLY A 42 6.76 -22.81 -4.59
N ALA A 43 7.60 -22.81 -5.63
CA ALA A 43 8.68 -21.84 -5.82
C ALA A 43 8.22 -20.36 -5.78
N GLY A 44 6.97 -20.06 -6.16
CA GLY A 44 6.45 -18.69 -6.09
C GLY A 44 6.56 -18.04 -4.70
N LYS A 45 6.48 -18.84 -3.61
CA LYS A 45 6.59 -18.35 -2.23
C LYS A 45 7.98 -17.83 -1.85
N THR A 46 9.01 -18.04 -2.66
CA THR A 46 10.33 -17.43 -2.44
C THR A 46 10.41 -15.99 -2.95
N VAL A 47 9.47 -15.58 -3.81
CA VAL A 47 9.44 -14.26 -4.45
C VAL A 47 8.46 -13.34 -3.72
N CYS A 48 8.87 -12.09 -3.49
CA CYS A 48 8.00 -11.09 -2.86
C CYS A 48 6.96 -10.57 -3.85
N VAL A 49 5.72 -10.40 -3.37
CA VAL A 49 4.71 -9.62 -4.10
C VAL A 49 4.84 -8.13 -3.77
N PRO A 50 4.37 -7.21 -4.64
CA PRO A 50 4.54 -5.77 -4.40
C PRO A 50 3.73 -5.26 -3.17
N GLY A 51 2.59 -5.89 -2.88
CA GLY A 51 1.66 -5.47 -1.83
C GLY A 51 1.87 -6.14 -0.47
N LEU A 52 1.09 -5.71 0.52
CA LEU A 52 1.01 -6.42 1.79
C LEU A 52 0.24 -7.74 1.56
N ASN A 53 0.87 -8.85 1.88
CA ASN A 53 0.33 -10.22 1.74
C ASN A 53 0.69 -11.03 3.00
N CYS A 54 0.37 -12.31 3.04
CA CYS A 54 0.78 -13.20 4.13
C CYS A 54 1.42 -14.49 3.58
N TYR A 55 2.61 -14.83 4.08
CA TYR A 55 3.27 -16.09 3.71
C TYR A 55 2.41 -17.32 4.12
N SER A 56 1.71 -17.22 5.25
CA SER A 56 0.80 -18.26 5.76
C SER A 56 -0.60 -18.19 5.14
N CYS A 57 -0.84 -17.37 4.12
CA CYS A 57 -2.09 -17.44 3.37
C CYS A 57 -2.11 -18.76 2.55
N PRO A 58 -3.18 -19.58 2.63
CA PRO A 58 -3.36 -20.76 1.80
C PRO A 58 -3.28 -20.47 0.30
N ALA A 59 -3.83 -19.33 -0.12
CA ALA A 59 -3.92 -18.94 -1.51
C ALA A 59 -2.72 -18.14 -2.04
N ALA A 60 -1.84 -17.62 -1.16
CA ALA A 60 -0.75 -16.74 -1.58
C ALA A 60 0.22 -17.42 -2.53
N SER A 61 0.43 -16.79 -3.69
CA SER A 61 1.37 -17.23 -4.71
C SER A 61 2.80 -16.71 -4.45
N GLY A 62 2.97 -15.74 -3.55
CA GLY A 62 4.26 -15.16 -3.20
C GLY A 62 4.33 -14.64 -1.76
N ALA A 63 5.53 -14.28 -1.32
CA ALA A 63 5.80 -13.82 0.04
C ALA A 63 5.41 -12.35 0.28
N CYS A 64 5.14 -12.03 1.55
CA CYS A 64 5.01 -10.65 1.97
C CYS A 64 6.38 -9.97 2.02
N PRO A 65 6.58 -8.81 1.38
CA PRO A 65 7.87 -8.13 1.39
C PRO A 65 8.28 -7.66 2.79
N ILE A 66 7.33 -7.27 3.66
CA ILE A 66 7.65 -6.91 5.05
C ILE A 66 8.02 -8.15 5.87
N GLY A 67 7.27 -9.25 5.75
CA GLY A 67 7.60 -10.48 6.47
C GLY A 67 8.97 -11.02 6.06
N ALA A 68 9.27 -11.01 4.76
CA ALA A 68 10.57 -11.39 4.22
C ALA A 68 11.68 -10.45 4.72
N PHE A 69 11.43 -9.13 4.73
CA PHE A 69 12.39 -8.16 5.24
C PHE A 69 12.67 -8.36 6.74
N GLN A 70 11.65 -8.65 7.55
CA GLN A 70 11.85 -8.97 8.97
C GLN A 70 12.68 -10.24 9.17
N ALA A 71 12.47 -11.27 8.35
CA ALA A 71 13.27 -12.49 8.41
C ALA A 71 14.75 -12.23 8.07
N VAL A 72 15.03 -11.32 7.12
CA VAL A 72 16.41 -10.91 6.80
C VAL A 72 17.02 -10.09 7.92
N VAL A 73 16.31 -9.09 8.44
CA VAL A 73 16.82 -8.25 9.53
C VAL A 73 17.07 -9.06 10.81
N GLY A 74 16.21 -10.03 11.10
CA GLY A 74 16.34 -10.91 12.25
C GLY A 74 17.46 -11.94 12.12
N SER A 75 18.00 -12.19 10.94
CA SER A 75 19.07 -13.16 10.74
C SER A 75 20.38 -12.45 10.39
N SER A 76 21.31 -12.37 11.34
CA SER A 76 22.68 -11.90 11.09
C SER A 76 23.59 -12.96 10.43
N LYS A 77 23.18 -14.23 10.36
CA LYS A 77 23.99 -15.36 9.81
C LYS A 77 23.68 -15.73 8.37
N PHE A 78 22.50 -15.43 7.84
CA PHE A 78 22.21 -15.59 6.41
C PHE A 78 22.71 -14.35 5.66
N SER A 79 23.48 -14.56 4.59
CA SER A 79 23.87 -13.55 3.61
C SER A 79 22.71 -12.59 3.42
N PHE A 80 22.86 -11.34 3.86
CA PHE A 80 21.81 -10.32 3.81
C PHE A 80 21.20 -10.41 2.42
N SER A 81 19.98 -10.93 2.29
CA SER A 81 19.42 -11.26 0.98
C SER A 81 19.05 -9.94 0.31
N TYR A 82 20.06 -9.30 -0.28
CA TYR A 82 20.02 -7.97 -0.91
C TYR A 82 18.88 -7.87 -1.91
N TYR A 83 18.42 -9.01 -2.44
CA TYR A 83 17.21 -9.12 -3.24
C TYR A 83 15.97 -8.51 -2.56
N ILE A 84 15.68 -8.75 -1.28
CA ILE A 84 14.44 -8.28 -0.64
C ILE A 84 14.47 -6.76 -0.47
N THR A 85 15.58 -6.23 0.05
CA THR A 85 15.79 -4.79 0.19
C THR A 85 15.83 -4.11 -1.19
N GLY A 86 16.53 -4.71 -2.16
CA GLY A 86 16.58 -4.25 -3.54
C GLY A 86 15.22 -4.24 -4.21
N PHE A 87 14.40 -5.27 -4.01
CA PHE A 87 13.02 -5.35 -4.50
C PHE A 87 12.15 -4.23 -3.92
N LEU A 88 12.22 -4.01 -2.61
CA LEU A 88 11.48 -2.93 -1.94
C LEU A 88 11.92 -1.54 -2.45
N ILE A 89 13.23 -1.30 -2.56
CA ILE A 89 13.77 -0.02 -3.08
C ILE A 89 13.37 0.17 -4.53
N LEU A 90 13.55 -0.84 -5.39
CA LEU A 90 13.19 -0.80 -6.80
C LEU A 90 11.72 -0.43 -6.98
N LEU A 91 10.82 -1.13 -6.29
CA LEU A 91 9.39 -0.83 -6.35
C LEU A 91 9.04 0.54 -5.76
N GLY A 92 9.73 0.94 -4.68
CA GLY A 92 9.59 2.26 -4.09
C GLY A 92 9.97 3.38 -5.06
N VAL A 93 11.13 3.27 -5.70
CA VAL A 93 11.63 4.24 -6.68
C VAL A 93 10.82 4.20 -7.96
N LEU A 94 10.32 3.05 -8.43
CA LEU A 94 9.51 3.02 -9.65
C LEU A 94 8.09 3.55 -9.42
N LEU A 95 7.43 3.11 -8.35
CA LEU A 95 5.99 3.27 -8.18
C LEU A 95 5.59 4.03 -6.91
N GLY A 96 6.45 4.12 -5.90
CA GLY A 96 6.14 4.72 -4.60
C GLY A 96 4.87 4.10 -4.00
N ARG A 97 3.98 4.94 -3.45
CA ARG A 97 2.71 4.45 -2.86
C ARG A 97 1.62 4.12 -3.87
N PHE A 98 1.91 4.15 -5.18
CA PHE A 98 0.99 3.63 -6.20
C PHE A 98 0.63 2.17 -5.92
N ILE A 99 1.58 1.37 -5.40
CA ILE A 99 1.37 -0.02 -5.01
C ILE A 99 0.27 -0.14 -3.96
N CYS A 100 0.32 0.67 -2.91
CA CYS A 100 -0.75 0.74 -1.92
C CYS A 100 -2.08 1.11 -2.58
N GLY A 101 -2.04 2.02 -3.57
CA GLY A 101 -3.17 2.44 -4.37
C GLY A 101 -3.82 1.32 -5.18
N PHE A 102 -3.05 0.57 -5.97
CA PHE A 102 -3.58 -0.28 -7.05
C PHE A 102 -3.34 -1.77 -6.88
N LEU A 103 -2.28 -2.17 -6.17
CA LEU A 103 -1.81 -3.56 -6.19
C LEU A 103 -1.93 -4.26 -4.83
N CYS A 104 -2.06 -3.52 -3.75
CA CYS A 104 -2.11 -4.07 -2.39
C CYS A 104 -3.51 -4.64 -2.04
N PRO A 105 -3.63 -5.96 -1.77
CA PRO A 105 -4.92 -6.59 -1.41
C PRO A 105 -5.56 -5.97 -0.17
N PHE A 106 -4.78 -5.79 0.90
CA PHE A 106 -5.29 -5.17 2.13
C PHE A 106 -5.72 -3.71 1.95
N GLY A 107 -5.09 -2.99 1.02
CA GLY A 107 -5.50 -1.65 0.65
C GLY A 107 -6.88 -1.65 -0.04
N TRP A 108 -7.10 -2.60 -0.93
CA TRP A 108 -8.38 -2.80 -1.60
C TRP A 108 -9.48 -3.23 -0.63
N PHE A 109 -9.20 -4.18 0.26
CA PHE A 109 -10.13 -4.63 1.30
C PHE A 109 -10.66 -3.45 2.15
N GLN A 110 -9.78 -2.58 2.65
CA GLN A 110 -10.20 -1.39 3.39
C GLN A 110 -11.02 -0.41 2.55
N GLU A 111 -10.75 -0.31 1.24
CA GLU A 111 -11.54 0.53 0.32
C GLU A 111 -12.93 -0.05 0.08
N LEU A 112 -13.07 -1.39 0.03
CA LEU A 112 -14.36 -2.08 -0.02
C LEU A 112 -15.16 -1.85 1.27
N LEU A 113 -14.55 -2.03 2.44
CA LEU A 113 -15.21 -1.76 3.73
C LEU A 113 -15.70 -0.31 3.83
N HIS A 114 -14.92 0.63 3.33
CA HIS A 114 -15.31 2.04 3.34
C HIS A 114 -16.50 2.38 2.43
N LYS A 115 -16.91 1.48 1.52
CA LYS A 115 -18.13 1.66 0.69
C LYS A 115 -19.42 1.44 1.46
N ILE A 116 -19.38 0.77 2.62
CA ILE A 116 -20.56 0.54 3.47
C ILE A 116 -21.15 1.92 3.86
N PRO A 117 -22.46 2.17 3.69
CA PRO A 117 -23.06 3.49 3.88
C PRO A 117 -23.19 3.82 5.38
N THR A 118 -22.15 4.42 5.94
CA THR A 118 -22.11 4.91 7.33
C THR A 118 -21.63 6.36 7.37
N LYS A 119 -21.80 7.02 8.52
CA LYS A 119 -21.24 8.35 8.75
C LYS A 119 -19.72 8.30 8.62
N LYS A 120 -19.17 8.91 7.56
CA LYS A 120 -17.73 8.96 7.30
C LYS A 120 -17.10 10.11 8.06
N LEU A 121 -15.95 9.86 8.67
CA LEU A 121 -15.19 10.87 9.40
C LEU A 121 -13.95 11.28 8.61
N SER A 122 -13.64 12.58 8.65
CA SER A 122 -12.42 13.11 8.04
C SER A 122 -11.22 12.89 8.96
N THR A 123 -10.09 12.52 8.37
CA THR A 123 -8.83 12.32 9.10
C THR A 123 -7.94 13.57 9.11
N LYS A 124 -8.43 14.74 8.68
CA LYS A 124 -7.67 15.99 8.63
C LYS A 124 -7.07 16.40 9.98
N LYS A 125 -7.81 16.22 11.09
CA LYS A 125 -7.32 16.51 12.45
C LYS A 125 -6.37 15.43 12.99
N LEU A 126 -6.38 14.23 12.40
CA LEU A 126 -5.57 13.07 12.80
C LEU A 126 -4.30 12.90 11.96
N LYS A 127 -3.84 13.98 11.31
CA LYS A 127 -2.60 13.97 10.52
C LYS A 127 -1.35 13.56 11.33
N PRO A 128 -1.18 13.97 12.60
CA PRO A 128 -0.04 13.51 13.40
C PRO A 128 0.06 11.98 13.54
N LEU A 129 -1.08 11.27 13.54
CA LEU A 129 -1.08 9.80 13.62
C LEU A 129 -0.42 9.12 12.40
N THR A 130 -0.25 9.85 11.29
CA THR A 130 0.48 9.31 10.13
C THR A 130 1.96 9.05 10.41
N TYR A 131 2.53 9.59 11.50
CA TYR A 131 3.91 9.30 11.89
C TYR A 131 4.06 7.94 12.58
N LEU A 132 2.98 7.40 13.14
CA LEU A 132 3.02 6.13 13.89
C LEU A 132 3.48 4.96 13.02
N LYS A 133 3.16 4.93 11.73
CA LYS A 133 3.62 3.87 10.81
C LYS A 133 5.16 3.84 10.66
N TYR A 134 5.82 4.98 10.83
CA TYR A 134 7.29 5.05 10.81
C TYR A 134 7.87 4.54 12.12
N ALA A 135 7.21 4.80 13.26
CA ALA A 135 7.56 4.17 14.52
C ALA A 135 7.37 2.64 14.47
N VAL A 136 6.27 2.15 13.87
CA VAL A 136 6.06 0.71 13.64
C VAL A 136 7.14 0.12 12.72
N LEU A 137 7.49 0.82 11.63
CA LEU A 137 8.57 0.40 10.73
C LEU A 137 9.92 0.33 11.46
N LEU A 138 10.30 1.38 12.19
CA LEU A 138 11.58 1.42 12.90
C LEU A 138 11.61 0.39 14.03
N VAL A 139 10.63 0.40 14.92
CA VAL A 139 10.65 -0.44 16.13
C VAL A 139 10.33 -1.89 15.81
N MET A 140 9.18 -2.18 15.21
CA MET A 140 8.71 -3.57 15.07
C MET A 140 9.31 -4.32 13.88
N VAL A 141 9.74 -3.61 12.85
CA VAL A 141 10.29 -4.23 11.63
C VAL A 141 11.81 -4.21 11.61
N VAL A 142 12.45 -3.20 12.20
CA VAL A 142 13.92 -3.08 12.21
C VAL A 142 14.52 -3.41 13.58
N LEU A 143 14.24 -2.63 14.63
CA LEU A 143 14.93 -2.74 15.91
C LEU A 143 14.63 -4.05 16.65
N LEU A 144 13.36 -4.40 16.85
CA LEU A 144 13.02 -5.60 17.64
C LEU A 144 13.58 -6.89 17.03
N PRO A 145 13.42 -7.19 15.72
CA PRO A 145 14.06 -8.38 15.13
C PRO A 145 15.59 -8.33 15.19
N ALA A 146 16.21 -7.14 15.09
CA ALA A 146 17.67 -7.03 15.12
C ALA A 146 18.28 -7.24 16.51
N PHE A 147 17.58 -6.83 17.59
CA PHE A 147 18.10 -6.88 18.96
C PHE A 147 17.54 -8.04 19.80
N LEU A 148 16.32 -8.51 19.52
CA LEU A 148 15.70 -9.62 20.24
C LEU A 148 15.76 -10.90 19.39
N VAL A 149 16.89 -11.58 19.50
CA VAL A 149 17.14 -12.87 18.83
C VAL A 149 16.82 -14.04 19.75
N ASN A 150 16.35 -15.14 19.16
CA ASN A 150 16.16 -16.41 19.87
C ASN A 150 17.50 -17.16 20.03
N ASP A 151 17.45 -18.36 20.64
CA ASP A 151 18.62 -19.20 20.94
C ASP A 151 19.44 -19.58 19.70
N VAL A 152 18.83 -19.54 18.51
CA VAL A 152 19.50 -19.81 17.22
C VAL A 152 19.97 -18.54 16.52
N GLY A 153 19.90 -17.39 17.18
CA GLY A 153 20.35 -16.09 16.66
C GLY A 153 19.41 -15.47 15.62
N MET A 154 18.15 -15.89 15.58
CA MET A 154 17.12 -15.37 14.67
C MET A 154 16.09 -14.50 15.41
N GLY A 155 15.86 -13.30 14.90
CA GLY A 155 14.81 -12.41 15.38
C GLY A 155 13.42 -12.82 14.91
N ASP A 156 12.45 -12.73 15.83
CA ASP A 156 11.04 -12.98 15.50
C ASP A 156 10.49 -11.92 14.54
N PRO A 157 9.55 -12.28 13.64
CA PRO A 157 8.87 -11.30 12.79
C PRO A 157 7.78 -10.55 13.58
N PHE A 158 8.19 -9.66 14.50
CA PHE A 158 7.33 -8.95 15.46
C PHE A 158 6.08 -8.29 14.84
N PHE A 159 6.19 -7.50 13.77
CA PHE A 159 5.02 -6.94 13.10
C PHE A 159 4.04 -8.01 12.58
N CYS A 160 4.51 -9.04 11.87
CA CYS A 160 3.66 -10.14 11.39
C CYS A 160 3.04 -10.96 12.53
N LYS A 161 3.77 -11.13 13.63
CA LYS A 161 3.34 -11.87 14.82
C LYS A 161 2.27 -11.10 15.61
N TYR A 162 2.44 -9.80 15.84
CA TYR A 162 1.64 -9.04 16.81
C TYR A 162 0.71 -7.98 16.24
N LEU A 163 0.99 -7.39 15.07
CA LEU A 163 0.26 -6.20 14.59
C LEU A 163 -0.40 -6.37 13.22
N CYS A 164 0.07 -7.30 12.38
CA CYS A 164 -0.40 -7.43 11.00
C CYS A 164 -1.84 -8.00 10.91
N PRO A 165 -2.85 -7.21 10.50
CA PRO A 165 -4.23 -7.69 10.34
C PRO A 165 -4.38 -8.60 9.12
N GLN A 166 -3.57 -8.39 8.07
CA GLN A 166 -3.61 -9.18 6.84
C GLN A 166 -3.30 -10.66 7.11
N GLY A 167 -2.35 -10.95 8.00
CA GLY A 167 -2.02 -12.34 8.35
C GLY A 167 -3.15 -13.08 9.08
N VAL A 168 -4.02 -12.35 9.77
CA VAL A 168 -5.21 -12.93 10.39
C VAL A 168 -6.29 -13.18 9.34
N LEU A 169 -6.54 -12.17 8.50
CA LEU A 169 -7.57 -12.19 7.48
C LEU A 169 -7.36 -13.30 6.44
N GLU A 170 -6.15 -13.40 5.89
CA GLU A 170 -5.84 -14.32 4.80
C GLU A 170 -5.24 -15.65 5.29
N GLY A 171 -4.61 -15.68 6.46
CA GLY A 171 -3.95 -16.87 7.00
C GLY A 171 -4.76 -17.49 8.14
N ALA A 172 -4.74 -16.84 9.30
CA ALA A 172 -5.20 -17.45 10.54
C ALA A 172 -6.69 -17.85 10.51
N ILE A 173 -7.58 -17.00 10.00
CA ILE A 173 -9.01 -17.31 9.93
C ILE A 173 -9.28 -18.53 9.03
N PRO A 174 -8.87 -18.54 7.74
CA PRO A 174 -9.13 -19.71 6.89
C PRO A 174 -8.50 -21.00 7.41
N LEU A 175 -7.25 -20.94 7.91
CA LEU A 175 -6.57 -22.11 8.48
C LEU A 175 -7.27 -22.65 9.72
N SER A 176 -7.79 -21.77 10.59
CA SER A 176 -8.51 -22.16 11.79
C SER A 176 -9.89 -22.75 11.51
N LEU A 177 -10.55 -22.32 10.44
CA LEU A 177 -11.83 -22.87 10.00
C LEU A 177 -11.65 -24.26 9.36
N ALA A 178 -10.57 -24.46 8.62
CA ALA A 178 -10.29 -25.72 7.94
C ALA A 178 -9.64 -26.79 8.85
N ASN A 179 -8.90 -26.39 9.90
CA ASN A 179 -8.14 -27.32 10.74
C ASN A 179 -8.51 -27.22 12.22
N ALA A 180 -9.13 -28.27 12.76
CA ALA A 180 -9.50 -28.35 14.17
C ALA A 180 -8.29 -28.31 15.12
N GLY A 181 -7.14 -28.87 14.73
CA GLY A 181 -5.90 -28.80 15.51
C GLY A 181 -5.32 -27.38 15.62
N ILE A 182 -5.33 -26.61 14.51
CA ILE A 182 -4.92 -25.21 14.53
C ILE A 182 -5.89 -24.41 15.40
N ARG A 183 -7.20 -24.66 15.29
CA ARG A 183 -8.23 -24.04 16.11
C ARG A 183 -8.03 -24.29 17.61
N ALA A 184 -7.71 -25.52 17.99
CA ALA A 184 -7.40 -25.88 19.38
C ALA A 184 -6.09 -25.24 19.88
N ALA A 185 -5.12 -25.02 18.99
CA ALA A 185 -3.87 -24.32 19.29
C ALA A 185 -4.00 -22.79 19.29
N LEU A 186 -5.18 -22.22 18.97
CA LEU A 186 -5.40 -20.77 19.00
C LEU A 186 -5.42 -20.26 20.44
N GLY A 187 -4.26 -19.84 20.93
CA GLY A 187 -4.12 -19.22 22.25
C GLY A 187 -4.42 -17.72 22.26
N LYS A 188 -4.02 -17.07 23.36
CA LYS A 188 -4.17 -15.62 23.62
C LYS A 188 -3.68 -14.73 22.46
N LEU A 189 -2.63 -15.17 21.76
CA LEU A 189 -2.08 -14.44 20.61
C LEU A 189 -3.08 -14.33 19.45
N PHE A 190 -3.87 -15.38 19.17
CA PHE A 190 -4.89 -15.31 18.13
C PHE A 190 -5.98 -14.31 18.48
N THR A 191 -6.50 -14.39 19.71
CA THR A 191 -7.52 -13.45 20.21
C THR A 191 -7.05 -12.01 20.08
N TRP A 192 -5.81 -11.71 20.50
CA TRP A 192 -5.20 -10.40 20.35
C TRP A 192 -5.18 -9.92 18.89
N LYS A 193 -4.67 -10.74 17.97
CA LYS A 193 -4.59 -10.36 16.55
C LYS A 193 -5.98 -10.22 15.91
N PHE A 194 -6.93 -11.06 16.31
CA PHE A 194 -8.31 -10.98 15.86
C PHE A 194 -8.97 -9.68 16.34
N SER A 195 -8.72 -9.25 17.58
CA SER A 195 -9.15 -7.94 18.10
C SER A 195 -8.56 -6.77 17.30
N ILE A 196 -7.29 -6.86 16.89
CA ILE A 196 -6.67 -5.87 15.99
C ILE A 196 -7.37 -5.86 14.64
N LEU A 197 -7.59 -7.02 14.03
CA LEU A 197 -8.31 -7.13 12.75
C LEU A 197 -9.70 -6.50 12.84
N LEU A 198 -10.47 -6.84 13.88
CA LEU A 198 -11.80 -6.29 14.11
C LEU A 198 -11.78 -4.78 14.27
N SER A 199 -10.83 -4.26 15.05
CA SER A 199 -10.62 -2.82 15.23
C SER A 199 -10.32 -2.13 13.90
N VAL A 200 -9.43 -2.71 13.08
CA VAL A 200 -9.11 -2.19 11.75
C VAL A 200 -10.32 -2.24 10.81
N ILE A 201 -11.14 -3.29 10.86
CA ILE A 201 -12.38 -3.39 10.07
C ILE A 201 -13.33 -2.25 10.44
N VAL A 202 -13.65 -2.10 11.72
CA VAL A 202 -14.55 -1.04 12.22
C VAL A 202 -14.03 0.34 11.85
N LEU A 203 -12.73 0.60 12.07
CA LEU A 203 -12.12 1.87 11.69
C LEU A 203 -12.14 2.08 10.18
N SER A 204 -11.99 1.04 9.36
CA SER A 204 -11.97 1.17 7.88
C SER A 204 -13.35 1.45 7.30
N VAL A 205 -14.41 1.05 8.01
CA VAL A 205 -15.77 1.48 7.69
C VAL A 205 -15.90 3.00 7.87
N VAL A 206 -15.39 3.55 8.96
CA VAL A 206 -15.58 4.99 9.31
C VAL A 206 -14.56 5.91 8.63
N PHE A 207 -13.28 5.51 8.62
CA PHE A 207 -12.14 6.25 8.09
C PHE A 207 -11.62 5.62 6.80
N TYR A 208 -11.08 6.43 5.89
CA TYR A 208 -10.50 5.89 4.66
C TYR A 208 -9.10 5.33 4.89
N ARG A 209 -8.98 3.99 4.80
CA ARG A 209 -7.72 3.22 4.89
C ARG A 209 -6.87 3.54 6.13
N PRO A 210 -7.44 3.42 7.35
CA PRO A 210 -6.77 3.81 8.60
C PRO A 210 -5.47 3.03 8.83
N PHE A 211 -5.43 1.73 8.55
CA PHE A 211 -4.21 0.94 8.73
C PHE A 211 -3.09 1.40 7.79
N CYS A 212 -3.40 1.63 6.51
CA CYS A 212 -2.41 2.16 5.56
C CYS A 212 -1.96 3.58 5.91
N LYS A 213 -2.80 4.36 6.59
CA LYS A 213 -2.51 5.74 6.98
C LYS A 213 -1.66 5.81 8.25
N TRP A 214 -1.91 4.94 9.23
CA TRP A 214 -1.37 5.09 10.59
C TRP A 214 -0.43 3.97 11.05
N LEU A 215 -0.53 2.75 10.54
CA LEU A 215 0.18 1.59 11.12
C LEU A 215 1.01 0.77 10.14
N CYS A 216 0.71 0.84 8.84
CA CYS A 216 1.31 -0.06 7.86
C CYS A 216 2.79 0.25 7.57
N PRO A 217 3.75 -0.63 7.94
CA PRO A 217 5.17 -0.38 7.70
C PRO A 217 5.54 -0.40 6.21
N LEU A 218 4.87 -1.24 5.39
CA LEU A 218 5.03 -1.20 3.93
C LEU A 218 4.61 0.16 3.35
N GLY A 219 3.50 0.69 3.87
CA GLY A 219 3.02 2.02 3.50
C GLY A 219 3.97 3.13 3.95
N ALA A 220 4.66 2.96 5.08
CA ALA A 220 5.70 3.86 5.58
C ALA A 220 6.93 3.85 4.67
N PHE A 221 7.42 2.65 4.32
CA PHE A 221 8.57 2.48 3.44
C PHE A 221 8.33 3.12 2.07
N TYR A 222 7.24 2.77 1.38
CA TYR A 222 6.92 3.37 0.08
C TYR A 222 6.55 4.86 0.15
N ALA A 223 6.16 5.38 1.32
CA ALA A 223 5.94 6.81 1.50
C ALA A 223 7.24 7.61 1.39
N LEU A 224 8.38 7.06 1.82
CA LEU A 224 9.70 7.70 1.72
C LEU A 224 10.08 7.96 0.26
N PHE A 225 9.78 7.00 -0.62
CA PHE A 225 10.09 7.11 -2.04
C PHE A 225 9.07 7.91 -2.85
N ASN A 226 7.95 8.32 -2.26
CA ASN A 226 6.86 8.94 -3.04
C ASN A 226 7.25 10.28 -3.68
N ARG A 227 8.22 11.01 -3.10
CA ARG A 227 8.74 12.27 -3.69
C ARG A 227 9.72 12.03 -4.84
N VAL A 228 10.48 10.94 -4.79
CA VAL A 228 11.58 10.65 -5.73
C VAL A 228 11.20 9.61 -6.78
N SER A 229 10.04 8.98 -6.66
CA SER A 229 9.68 7.89 -7.55
C SER A 229 9.46 8.35 -8.99
N LEU A 230 9.71 7.46 -9.96
CA LEU A 230 9.54 7.69 -11.39
C LEU A 230 8.08 7.93 -11.78
N PHE A 231 7.14 7.15 -11.24
CA PHE A 231 5.72 7.43 -11.42
C PHE A 231 5.33 8.60 -10.51
N GLN A 232 4.68 9.64 -11.02
CA GLN A 232 4.37 10.86 -10.26
C GLN A 232 2.99 11.43 -10.59
N MET A 233 2.47 12.26 -9.69
CA MET A 233 1.34 13.14 -9.97
C MET A 233 1.85 14.47 -10.52
N LYS A 234 1.21 15.00 -11.57
CA LYS A 234 1.49 16.33 -12.11
C LYS A 234 0.21 17.17 -12.18
N VAL A 235 0.36 18.47 -11.94
CA VAL A 235 -0.69 19.46 -12.14
C VAL A 235 -0.23 20.46 -13.19
N ASP A 236 -0.96 20.53 -14.29
CA ASP A 236 -0.77 21.52 -15.35
C ASP A 236 -1.35 22.86 -14.88
N LYS A 237 -0.46 23.81 -14.56
CA LYS A 237 -0.85 25.13 -14.05
C LYS A 237 -1.68 25.92 -15.06
N ASN A 238 -1.44 25.74 -16.36
CA ASN A 238 -2.14 26.48 -17.42
C ASN A 238 -3.59 26.04 -17.58
N LYS A 239 -3.90 24.78 -17.24
CA LYS A 239 -5.29 24.26 -17.23
C LYS A 239 -5.97 24.36 -15.88
N CYS A 240 -5.22 24.63 -14.82
CA CYS A 240 -5.75 24.65 -13.46
C CYS A 240 -6.50 25.95 -13.19
N ILE A 241 -7.82 25.84 -12.99
CA ILE A 241 -8.69 26.98 -12.63
C ILE A 241 -8.86 27.15 -11.10
N SER A 242 -7.97 26.53 -10.29
CA SER A 242 -7.96 26.64 -8.82
C SER A 242 -9.29 26.36 -8.09
N CYS A 243 -10.20 25.57 -8.67
CA CYS A 243 -11.53 25.30 -8.10
C CYS A 243 -11.55 24.43 -6.81
N GLY A 244 -10.42 23.83 -6.42
CA GLY A 244 -10.28 23.00 -5.21
C GLY A 244 -10.97 21.63 -5.23
N LYS A 245 -11.61 21.23 -6.34
CA LYS A 245 -12.32 19.93 -6.45
C LYS A 245 -11.39 18.73 -6.25
N CYS A 246 -10.17 18.78 -6.79
CA CYS A 246 -9.17 17.71 -6.66
C CYS A 246 -8.71 17.50 -5.21
N ALA A 247 -8.51 18.58 -4.44
CA ALA A 247 -8.16 18.50 -3.02
C ALA A 247 -9.31 17.93 -2.18
N ARG A 248 -10.57 18.34 -2.45
CA ARG A 248 -11.76 17.80 -1.77
C ARG A 248 -12.01 16.32 -2.08
N ALA A 249 -11.68 15.86 -3.29
CA ALA A 249 -11.84 14.47 -3.68
C ALA A 249 -10.80 13.51 -3.04
N CYS A 250 -9.71 14.04 -2.48
CA CYS A 250 -8.62 13.23 -1.94
C CYS A 250 -8.94 12.69 -0.54
N LYS A 251 -9.35 11.41 -0.45
CA LYS A 251 -9.60 10.73 0.84
C LYS A 251 -8.33 10.47 1.68
N MET A 252 -7.15 10.73 1.13
CA MET A 252 -5.89 10.72 1.88
C MET A 252 -5.57 12.08 2.51
N ASP A 253 -6.45 13.10 2.36
CA ASP A 253 -6.29 14.46 2.89
C ASP A 253 -5.02 15.19 2.39
N VAL A 254 -4.60 14.86 1.16
CA VAL A 254 -3.49 15.50 0.44
C VAL A 254 -4.04 16.51 -0.56
N ASP A 255 -3.51 17.73 -0.51
CA ASP A 255 -3.71 18.72 -1.55
C ASP A 255 -2.71 18.48 -2.70
N VAL A 256 -3.22 17.96 -3.82
CA VAL A 256 -2.41 17.63 -5.00
C VAL A 256 -1.92 18.87 -5.74
N THR A 257 -2.57 20.03 -5.60
CA THR A 257 -2.12 21.26 -6.30
C THR A 257 -0.94 21.91 -5.59
N LYS A 258 -0.83 21.74 -4.27
CA LYS A 258 0.30 22.22 -3.47
C LYS A 258 1.43 21.20 -3.40
N THR A 259 1.09 19.93 -3.17
CA THR A 259 2.05 18.85 -2.94
C THR A 259 1.68 17.61 -3.76
N PRO A 260 1.87 17.63 -5.09
CA PRO A 260 1.44 16.53 -5.97
C PRO A 260 1.95 15.15 -5.54
N ASN A 261 3.22 15.10 -5.11
CA ASN A 261 3.93 13.88 -4.70
C ASN A 261 4.10 13.76 -3.18
N HIS A 262 3.13 14.27 -2.39
CA HIS A 262 3.15 14.13 -0.93
C HIS A 262 3.29 12.65 -0.52
N THR A 263 4.01 12.38 0.56
CA THR A 263 4.22 11.05 1.16
C THR A 263 2.93 10.26 1.45
N GLU A 264 1.77 10.92 1.64
CA GLU A 264 0.48 10.24 1.87
C GLU A 264 -0.30 9.95 0.59
N CYS A 265 0.14 10.47 -0.55
CA CYS A 265 -0.53 10.27 -1.83
C CYS A 265 -0.31 8.84 -2.33
N ILE A 266 -1.35 7.99 -2.25
CA ILE A 266 -1.34 6.62 -2.82
C ILE A 266 -1.58 6.60 -4.34
N ARG A 267 -1.54 7.78 -4.98
CA ARG A 267 -1.72 7.96 -6.44
C ARG A 267 -3.00 7.34 -7.00
N CYS A 268 -4.08 7.32 -6.22
CA CYS A 268 -5.32 6.65 -6.59
C CYS A 268 -6.05 7.23 -7.81
N GLY A 269 -5.71 8.44 -8.24
CA GLY A 269 -6.37 9.09 -9.38
C GLY A 269 -7.77 9.64 -9.10
N MET A 270 -8.25 9.65 -7.84
CA MET A 270 -9.52 10.32 -7.51
C MET A 270 -9.51 11.81 -7.87
N CYS A 271 -8.37 12.48 -7.68
CA CYS A 271 -8.15 13.86 -8.09
C CYS A 271 -8.16 14.07 -9.62
N VAL A 272 -7.70 13.07 -10.39
CA VAL A 272 -7.77 13.07 -11.87
C VAL A 272 -9.23 13.06 -12.30
N ARG A 273 -10.02 12.10 -11.79
CA ARG A 273 -11.45 11.97 -12.12
C ARG A 273 -12.30 13.19 -11.72
N ALA A 274 -11.92 13.88 -10.65
CA ALA A 274 -12.67 15.03 -10.13
C ALA A 274 -12.31 16.36 -10.83
N CYS A 275 -11.23 16.41 -11.62
CA CYS A 275 -10.75 17.64 -12.23
C CYS A 275 -11.57 17.98 -13.50
N PRO A 276 -12.31 19.11 -13.55
CA PRO A 276 -13.15 19.44 -14.69
C PRO A 276 -12.35 19.82 -15.95
N THR A 277 -11.13 20.35 -15.78
CA THR A 277 -10.27 20.82 -16.87
C THR A 277 -9.17 19.82 -17.22
N ASN A 278 -9.18 18.62 -16.62
CA ASN A 278 -8.14 17.61 -16.80
C ASN A 278 -6.71 18.12 -16.54
N ALA A 279 -6.56 19.05 -15.59
CA ALA A 279 -5.27 19.61 -15.20
C ALA A 279 -4.41 18.65 -14.37
N VAL A 280 -5.00 17.65 -13.71
CA VAL A 280 -4.28 16.67 -12.89
C VAL A 280 -4.10 15.37 -13.68
N CYS A 281 -2.87 14.89 -13.80
CA CYS A 281 -2.56 13.65 -14.52
C CYS A 281 -1.42 12.86 -13.86
N PHE A 282 -1.26 11.60 -14.28
CA PHE A 282 -0.08 10.81 -13.98
C PHE A 282 1.04 11.12 -14.99
N ARG A 283 2.29 11.11 -14.53
CA ARG A 283 3.48 11.31 -15.35
C ARG A 283 4.57 10.30 -14.95
N TYR A 284 5.34 9.84 -15.92
CA TYR A 284 6.61 9.16 -15.68
C TYR A 284 7.77 10.15 -15.81
N GLY A 285 8.69 10.16 -14.85
CA GLY A 285 9.88 11.00 -14.82
C GLY A 285 10.36 11.30 -13.39
N PHE A 286 11.66 11.59 -13.24
CA PHE A 286 12.24 12.04 -11.99
C PHE A 286 12.13 13.57 -11.86
N GLY A 287 11.86 14.07 -10.65
CA GLY A 287 11.98 15.48 -10.31
C GLY A 287 10.89 16.43 -10.82
N SER A 288 10.72 17.55 -10.11
CA SER A 288 9.80 18.65 -10.39
C SER A 288 10.20 19.35 -11.68
N GLY A 289 9.63 18.93 -12.81
CA GLY A 289 9.65 19.77 -14.00
C GLY A 289 8.81 21.02 -13.76
N GLU A 290 9.44 22.13 -13.40
CA GLU A 290 8.98 23.43 -13.88
C GLU A 290 8.89 23.32 -15.39
N GLU A 291 7.67 23.39 -15.92
CA GLU A 291 7.51 23.65 -17.33
C GLU A 291 7.84 25.13 -17.53
N THR A 292 8.99 25.41 -18.14
CA THR A 292 9.23 26.69 -18.80
C THR A 292 8.04 26.95 -19.73
N PRO A 293 7.36 28.10 -19.64
CA PRO A 293 6.23 28.38 -20.52
C PRO A 293 6.75 28.36 -21.96
N LYS A 294 6.13 27.55 -22.82
CA LYS A 294 6.35 27.65 -24.26
C LYS A 294 6.05 29.09 -24.67
N LYS A 295 7.07 29.84 -25.09
CA LYS A 295 6.88 31.07 -25.86
C LYS A 295 6.04 30.69 -27.09
N THR A 296 4.80 31.12 -27.09
CA THR A 296 4.00 31.23 -28.31
C THR A 296 4.71 32.28 -29.16
N THR A 297 5.44 31.87 -30.20
CA THR A 297 5.82 32.80 -31.26
C THR A 297 4.56 33.20 -32.00
N MET A 298 4.02 34.36 -31.64
CA MET A 298 3.22 35.19 -32.53
C MET A 298 4.12 36.33 -32.99
N GLU A 299 4.39 36.37 -34.28
CA GLU A 299 4.91 37.51 -35.05
C GLU A 299 4.88 37.03 -36.51
N GLU A 300 4.35 37.72 -37.51
CA GLU A 300 3.40 38.81 -37.62
C GLU A 300 3.11 38.87 -39.13
N SER A 301 1.89 39.27 -39.51
CA SER A 301 1.60 39.60 -40.90
C SER A 301 2.44 40.82 -41.33
N LYS A 302 3.14 40.69 -42.45
CA LYS A 302 3.28 41.79 -43.42
C LYS A 302 3.56 41.26 -44.81
#